data_AF-A0AAN8EAL3-F1
#
_entry.id   AF-A0AAN8EAL3-F1
#
_cell.length_a   1.000
_cell.length_b   1.000
_cell.length_c   1.000
_cell.angle_alpha   90.00
_cell.angle_beta   90.00
_cell.angle_gamma   90.00
#
_symmetry.space_group_name_H-M   'P 1'
#
loop_
_entity.id
_entity.type
_entity.pdbx_description
1 polymer ?
#
loop_
_entity_poly.entity_id
_entity_poly.type
_entity_poly.pdbx_seq_one_letter_code
_entity_poly.pdbx_strand_id
1 'polypeptide(L)'
;MYGEAMHDLWGQDRAEDAFLLHNYLVSKGDLPSKFEDIKPFMVHLATEGHDPRSFLRRLAAAGAYFAGQGIQAFNMEKYEPGAATRLGQSNKISDSFAAKAFATKPLSFLFVLRSLQAFGLAQIGPQAIRELGLAASDLDDLAERLARLDELGIDTGSSNYSMIVRKLCSAKEHTLLQQVLRTDMHHEVFESRPLLVRLLSDHLHNAQWDQVNLLLVVLNNGDTQQLSTQAKHELFETAMIQPRTMLGLATSNSAGLSTFYRHDLHYTVVKLLDSLRAMKRERRRRSSRLAMARFTAGFMQDAVAALGHMKSHHWRVLFAQLGQLGALDDVATLSHWVAKTVTQESQNDMVNREGVAFHVHYLEKLFDGKYQAAVMHWAMKRSMTSRLRAEDQRWKSSLLFLKHLEQEFGVVTRLDAIRKVVVMRCRYLRHRRQYRLFRSPVGFCSEVIRFMHSQWSLSDSYKKQQMAVALRSLATQKKRRKSFPRREGPRIPRMKLRGQQ
;
A
#
# COMPACT_ATOMS: atom_id res chain seq x y z
N MET A 1 -4.55 -30.94 2.03
CA MET A 1 -3.42 -31.42 1.21
C MET A 1 -2.47 -32.25 2.05
N TYR A 2 -2.01 -31.75 3.20
CA TYR A 2 -1.17 -32.50 4.13
C TYR A 2 -1.64 -33.96 4.40
N GLY A 3 -2.87 -34.17 4.89
CA GLY A 3 -3.34 -35.50 5.31
C GLY A 3 -3.35 -36.55 4.20
N GLU A 4 -3.82 -36.20 3.00
CA GLU A 4 -3.84 -37.10 1.83
C GLU A 4 -2.43 -37.49 1.39
N ALA A 5 -1.54 -36.50 1.28
CA ALA A 5 -0.16 -36.74 0.85
C ALA A 5 0.61 -37.63 1.84
N MET A 6 0.38 -37.45 3.15
CA MET A 6 0.99 -38.31 4.16
C MET A 6 0.43 -39.72 4.12
N HIS A 7 -0.90 -39.87 3.98
CA HIS A 7 -1.53 -41.18 3.87
C HIS A 7 -0.94 -42.01 2.71
N ASP A 8 -0.76 -41.40 1.54
CA ASP A 8 -0.20 -42.09 0.37
C ASP A 8 1.26 -42.49 0.55
N LEU A 9 2.09 -41.64 1.16
CA LEU A 9 3.51 -41.94 1.40
C LEU A 9 3.70 -43.04 2.43
N TRP A 10 2.92 -43.02 3.51
CA TRP A 10 2.94 -44.09 4.51
C TRP A 10 2.37 -45.40 3.96
N GLY A 11 1.38 -45.34 3.06
CA GLY A 11 0.87 -46.53 2.35
C GLY A 11 1.88 -47.17 1.39
N GLN A 12 2.88 -46.41 0.93
CA GLN A 12 3.96 -46.88 0.05
C GLN A 12 5.25 -47.24 0.82
N ASP A 13 5.22 -47.20 2.17
CA ASP A 13 6.38 -47.44 3.04
C ASP A 13 7.58 -46.49 2.76
N ARG A 14 7.29 -45.25 2.35
CA ARG A 14 8.29 -44.23 2.03
C ARG A 14 8.49 -43.25 3.19
N ALA A 15 8.97 -43.77 4.32
CA ALA A 15 9.09 -43.00 5.57
C ALA A 15 9.99 -41.75 5.41
N GLU A 16 11.16 -41.87 4.77
CA GLU A 16 12.08 -40.75 4.58
C GLU A 16 11.45 -39.60 3.77
N ASP A 17 10.76 -39.95 2.68
CA ASP A 17 10.04 -38.97 1.85
C ASP A 17 8.90 -38.31 2.62
N ALA A 18 8.22 -39.04 3.51
CA ALA A 18 7.19 -38.49 4.39
C ALA A 18 7.79 -37.43 5.35
N PHE A 19 8.97 -37.67 5.93
CA PHE A 19 9.66 -36.66 6.75
C PHE A 19 10.10 -35.44 5.94
N LEU A 20 10.61 -35.64 4.71
CA LEU A 20 11.01 -34.54 3.83
C LEU A 20 9.80 -33.68 3.44
N LEU A 21 8.72 -34.31 2.99
CA LEU A 21 7.50 -33.61 2.61
C LEU A 21 6.82 -32.94 3.81
N HIS A 22 6.83 -33.57 4.99
CA HIS A 22 6.37 -32.96 6.23
C HIS A 22 7.10 -31.65 6.51
N ASN A 23 8.44 -31.68 6.52
CA ASN A 23 9.24 -30.48 6.77
C ASN A 23 8.98 -29.39 5.73
N TYR A 24 8.81 -29.77 4.46
CA TYR A 24 8.47 -28.85 3.38
C TYR A 24 7.09 -28.19 3.60
N LEU A 25 6.04 -28.99 3.86
CA LEU A 25 4.69 -28.48 4.06
C LEU A 25 4.58 -27.59 5.30
N VAL A 26 5.21 -27.99 6.41
CA VAL A 26 5.29 -27.18 7.63
C VAL A 26 6.02 -25.86 7.36
N SER A 27 7.10 -25.86 6.56
CA SER A 27 7.80 -24.62 6.16
C SER A 27 6.94 -23.68 5.28
N LYS A 28 5.92 -24.22 4.62
CA LYS A 28 4.94 -23.46 3.83
C LYS A 28 3.69 -23.09 4.63
N GLY A 29 3.59 -23.49 5.89
CA GLY A 29 2.44 -23.25 6.76
C GLY A 29 1.26 -24.20 6.52
N ASP A 30 1.43 -25.28 5.76
CA ASP A 30 0.42 -26.35 5.66
C ASP A 30 0.64 -27.35 6.79
N LEU A 31 -0.18 -27.24 7.84
CA LEU A 31 -0.04 -27.98 9.09
C LEU A 31 -0.98 -29.20 9.13
N PRO A 32 -0.62 -30.25 9.90
CA PRO A 32 -1.53 -31.37 10.17
C PRO A 32 -2.79 -30.87 10.87
N SER A 33 -3.95 -31.28 10.36
CA SER A 33 -5.26 -30.84 10.86
C SER A 33 -5.69 -31.62 12.11
N LYS A 34 -5.25 -32.88 12.20
CA LYS A 34 -5.58 -33.78 13.30
C LYS A 34 -4.38 -34.61 13.71
N PHE A 35 -4.43 -35.18 14.91
CA PHE A 35 -3.36 -36.03 15.42
C PHE A 35 -3.14 -37.28 14.55
N GLU A 36 -4.21 -37.79 13.93
CA GLU A 36 -4.17 -38.94 13.04
C GLU A 36 -3.19 -38.75 11.87
N ASP A 37 -3.01 -37.50 11.41
CA ASP A 37 -2.11 -37.17 10.29
C ASP A 37 -0.62 -37.31 10.68
N ILE A 38 -0.29 -37.23 11.98
CA ILE A 38 1.10 -37.33 12.49
C ILE A 38 1.39 -38.63 13.23
N LYS A 39 0.36 -39.41 13.53
CA LYS A 39 0.48 -40.68 14.25
C LYS A 39 1.47 -41.67 13.61
N PRO A 40 1.51 -41.88 12.28
CA PRO A 40 2.49 -42.78 11.66
C PRO A 40 3.94 -42.38 11.92
N PHE A 41 4.22 -41.07 12.04
CA PHE A 41 5.55 -40.58 12.40
C PHE A 41 5.94 -41.01 13.81
N MET A 42 5.01 -40.99 14.76
CA MET A 42 5.28 -41.41 16.14
C MET A 42 5.59 -42.91 16.22
N VAL A 43 4.88 -43.72 15.43
CA VAL A 43 5.11 -45.15 15.33
C VAL A 43 6.50 -45.42 14.74
N HIS A 44 6.82 -44.82 13.59
CA HIS A 44 8.12 -45.00 12.95
C HIS A 44 9.30 -44.55 13.84
N LEU A 45 9.19 -43.41 14.51
CA LEU A 45 10.22 -42.95 15.46
C LEU A 45 10.39 -43.90 16.65
N ALA A 46 9.31 -44.53 17.12
CA ALA A 46 9.38 -45.53 18.19
C ALA A 46 10.10 -46.80 17.74
N THR A 47 9.81 -47.27 16.51
CA THR A 47 10.47 -48.45 15.92
C THR A 47 11.96 -48.22 15.69
N GLU A 48 12.35 -47.06 15.16
CA GLU A 48 13.75 -46.69 14.91
C GLU A 48 14.51 -46.22 16.18
N GLY A 49 13.80 -46.07 17.31
CA GLY A 49 14.39 -45.64 18.58
C GLY A 49 14.80 -44.16 18.64
N HIS A 50 14.24 -43.32 17.77
CA HIS A 50 14.52 -41.89 17.72
C HIS A 50 13.66 -41.08 18.71
N ASP A 51 14.20 -39.99 19.26
CA ASP A 51 13.47 -39.14 20.21
C ASP A 51 12.39 -38.27 19.51
N PRO A 52 11.09 -38.40 19.86
CA PRO A 52 10.01 -37.66 19.23
C PRO A 52 9.99 -36.18 19.61
N ARG A 53 10.67 -35.77 20.69
CA ARG A 53 10.60 -34.39 21.20
C ARG A 53 11.10 -33.37 20.19
N SER A 54 12.14 -33.71 19.42
CA SER A 54 12.68 -32.82 18.39
C SER A 54 11.70 -32.57 17.24
N PHE A 55 10.92 -33.59 16.86
CA PHE A 55 9.84 -33.51 15.87
C PHE A 55 8.68 -32.68 16.41
N LEU A 56 8.19 -33.02 17.59
CA LEU A 56 7.04 -32.34 18.21
C LEU A 56 7.33 -30.86 18.51
N ARG A 57 8.56 -30.52 18.91
CA ARG A 57 8.98 -29.13 19.14
C ARG A 57 8.95 -28.30 17.85
N ARG A 58 9.36 -28.87 16.71
CA ARG A 58 9.27 -28.18 15.41
C ARG A 58 7.82 -27.92 15.01
N LEU A 59 6.96 -28.90 15.26
CA LEU A 59 5.54 -28.79 14.99
C LEU A 59 4.86 -27.73 15.87
N ALA A 60 5.19 -27.70 17.16
CA ALA A 60 4.73 -26.69 18.11
C ALA A 60 5.21 -25.28 17.73
N ALA A 61 6.47 -25.15 17.29
CA ALA A 61 7.01 -23.88 16.79
C ALA A 61 6.28 -23.37 15.54
N ALA A 62 5.74 -24.28 14.73
CA ALA A 62 4.91 -23.95 13.57
C ALA A 62 3.44 -23.68 13.92
N GLY A 63 3.02 -23.91 15.18
CA GLY A 63 1.68 -23.61 15.67
C GLY A 63 0.74 -24.82 15.80
N ALA A 64 1.22 -26.03 15.55
CA ALA A 64 0.45 -27.27 15.73
C ALA A 64 0.87 -27.99 17.02
N TYR A 65 -0.03 -28.04 18.00
CA TYR A 65 0.24 -28.56 19.34
C TYR A 65 -0.36 -29.95 19.49
N PHE A 66 0.49 -30.97 19.32
CA PHE A 66 0.17 -32.39 19.46
C PHE A 66 1.19 -33.13 20.35
N ALA A 67 1.88 -32.40 21.23
CA ALA A 67 3.00 -32.93 22.00
C ALA A 67 2.54 -33.99 23.00
N GLY A 68 1.39 -33.77 23.65
CA GLY A 68 0.84 -34.70 24.63
C GLY A 68 0.48 -36.04 23.99
N GLN A 69 -0.38 -36.01 22.96
CA GLN A 69 -0.78 -37.20 22.21
C GLN A 69 0.41 -37.86 21.51
N GLY A 70 1.36 -37.07 20.99
CA GLY A 70 2.55 -37.58 20.32
C GLY A 70 3.46 -38.38 21.24
N ILE A 71 3.78 -37.86 22.43
CA ILE A 71 4.57 -38.56 23.45
C ILE A 71 3.83 -39.81 23.93
N GLN A 72 2.51 -39.71 24.12
CA GLN A 72 1.70 -40.85 24.55
C GLN A 72 1.71 -41.98 23.50
N ALA A 73 1.54 -41.65 22.23
CA ALA A 73 1.59 -42.61 21.12
C ALA A 73 2.95 -43.26 20.97
N PHE A 74 4.02 -42.45 21.05
CA PHE A 74 5.39 -42.94 21.01
C PHE A 74 5.68 -43.93 22.14
N ASN A 75 5.32 -43.58 23.38
CA ASN A 75 5.53 -44.46 24.53
C ASN A 75 4.72 -45.76 24.40
N MET A 76 3.46 -45.66 23.97
CA MET A 76 2.63 -46.86 23.74
C MET A 76 3.27 -47.79 22.72
N GLU A 77 3.70 -47.28 21.58
CA GLU A 77 4.30 -48.12 20.54
C GLU A 77 5.64 -48.73 20.99
N LYS A 78 6.43 -47.97 21.75
CA LYS A 78 7.72 -48.43 22.28
C LYS A 78 7.57 -49.61 23.25
N TYR A 79 6.51 -49.64 24.04
CA TYR A 79 6.30 -50.70 25.06
C TYR A 79 5.33 -51.80 24.61
N GLU A 80 4.36 -51.49 23.75
CA GLU A 80 3.38 -52.43 23.20
C GLU A 80 3.19 -52.14 21.69
N PRO A 81 3.91 -52.85 20.81
CA PRO A 81 3.81 -52.67 19.37
C PRO A 81 2.37 -52.84 18.88
N GLY A 82 1.87 -51.88 18.09
CA GLY A 82 0.49 -51.82 17.60
C GLY A 82 -0.51 -51.13 18.54
N ALA A 83 -0.13 -50.81 19.79
CA ALA A 83 -1.02 -50.16 20.75
C ALA A 83 -1.34 -48.70 20.38
N ALA A 84 -0.41 -48.00 19.71
CA ALA A 84 -0.65 -46.63 19.27
C ALA A 84 -1.88 -46.54 18.35
N THR A 85 -2.21 -47.60 17.61
CA THR A 85 -3.40 -47.68 16.75
C THR A 85 -4.71 -47.40 17.51
N ARG A 86 -4.78 -47.72 18.81
CA ARG A 86 -5.98 -47.57 19.66
C ARG A 86 -6.24 -46.14 20.17
N LEU A 87 -5.22 -45.27 20.21
CA LEU A 87 -5.32 -43.89 20.72
C LEU A 87 -6.30 -42.98 19.96
N GLY A 88 -6.67 -43.34 18.73
CA GLY A 88 -7.64 -42.57 17.93
C GLY A 88 -9.09 -43.01 18.12
N GLN A 89 -9.34 -44.14 18.81
CA GLN A 89 -10.64 -44.82 18.85
C GLN A 89 -11.38 -44.65 20.19
N SER A 90 -10.75 -44.13 21.25
CA SER A 90 -11.40 -43.94 22.54
C SER A 90 -12.22 -42.64 22.58
N ASN A 91 -13.44 -42.72 23.16
CA ASN A 91 -14.40 -41.63 23.39
C ASN A 91 -13.76 -40.25 23.62
N LYS A 92 -13.56 -39.49 22.54
CA LYS A 92 -13.05 -38.13 22.63
C LYS A 92 -14.14 -37.27 23.26
N ILE A 93 -13.83 -36.65 24.40
CA ILE A 93 -14.69 -35.60 24.95
C ILE A 93 -14.84 -34.52 23.87
N SER A 94 -16.08 -34.12 23.59
CA SER A 94 -16.32 -33.08 22.59
C SER A 94 -15.81 -31.73 23.07
N ASP A 95 -15.28 -30.92 22.15
CA ASP A 95 -14.82 -29.56 22.47
C ASP A 95 -15.92 -28.73 23.14
N SER A 96 -17.17 -28.88 22.68
CA SER A 96 -18.32 -28.20 23.28
C SER A 96 -18.57 -28.58 24.75
N PHE A 97 -18.24 -29.80 25.16
CA PHE A 97 -18.36 -30.24 26.55
C PHE A 97 -17.26 -29.61 27.40
N ALA A 98 -16.01 -29.62 26.92
CA ALA A 98 -14.89 -28.96 27.59
C ALA A 98 -15.14 -27.44 27.73
N ALA A 99 -15.66 -26.79 26.68
CA ALA A 99 -16.04 -25.38 26.70
C ALA A 99 -17.07 -25.05 27.78
N LYS A 100 -18.15 -25.85 27.87
CA LYS A 100 -19.17 -25.69 28.92
C LYS A 100 -18.58 -25.88 30.32
N ALA A 101 -17.67 -26.84 30.48
CA ALA A 101 -17.02 -27.08 31.75
C ALA A 101 -16.15 -25.87 32.18
N PHE A 102 -15.40 -25.26 31.26
CA PHE A 102 -14.63 -24.05 31.54
C PHE A 102 -15.51 -22.80 31.78
N ALA A 103 -16.67 -22.71 31.14
CA ALA A 103 -17.63 -21.63 31.38
C ALA A 103 -18.33 -21.70 32.75
N THR A 104 -18.23 -22.84 33.46
CA THR A 104 -18.91 -23.06 34.73
C THR A 104 -18.18 -22.37 35.89
N LYS A 105 -18.57 -21.10 36.15
CA LYS A 105 -18.00 -20.20 37.16
C LYS A 105 -17.73 -20.76 38.57
N PRO A 106 -18.56 -21.65 39.16
CA PRO A 106 -18.29 -22.14 40.52
C PRO A 106 -17.16 -23.17 40.61
N LEU A 107 -16.63 -23.68 39.49
CA LEU A 107 -15.55 -24.66 39.50
C LEU A 107 -14.20 -23.99 39.25
N SER A 108 -13.18 -24.38 40.01
CA SER A 108 -11.81 -23.91 39.75
C SER A 108 -11.28 -24.54 38.45
N PHE A 109 -10.43 -23.80 37.72
CA PHE A 109 -9.81 -24.27 36.49
C PHE A 109 -9.14 -25.64 36.67
N LEU A 110 -8.34 -25.82 37.73
CA LEU A 110 -7.66 -27.08 38.01
C LEU A 110 -8.62 -28.24 38.28
N PHE A 111 -9.76 -27.99 38.93
CA PHE A 111 -10.77 -29.03 39.17
C PHE A 111 -11.39 -29.48 37.85
N VAL A 112 -11.82 -28.54 37.00
CA VAL A 112 -12.37 -28.83 35.68
C VAL A 112 -11.35 -29.62 34.86
N LEU A 113 -10.11 -29.14 34.82
CA LEU A 113 -9.04 -29.72 34.02
C LEU A 113 -8.73 -31.16 34.41
N ARG A 114 -8.54 -31.43 35.71
CA ARG A 114 -8.30 -32.80 36.22
C ARG A 114 -9.49 -33.72 36.00
N SER A 115 -10.71 -33.20 36.13
CA SER A 115 -11.93 -33.97 35.88
C SER A 115 -12.00 -34.38 34.41
N LEU A 116 -11.80 -33.43 33.49
CA LEU A 116 -11.78 -33.72 32.05
C LEU A 116 -10.65 -34.71 31.69
N GLN A 117 -9.46 -34.56 32.28
CA GLN A 117 -8.37 -35.51 32.11
C GLN A 117 -8.73 -36.93 32.59
N ALA A 118 -9.39 -37.05 33.75
CA ALA A 118 -9.86 -38.33 34.27
C ALA A 118 -10.91 -38.99 33.35
N PHE A 119 -11.69 -38.19 32.62
CA PHE A 119 -12.61 -38.65 31.58
C PHE A 119 -11.95 -38.86 30.20
N GLY A 120 -10.62 -38.75 30.10
CA GLY A 120 -9.86 -39.04 28.88
C GLY A 120 -9.70 -37.88 27.91
N LEU A 121 -9.77 -36.63 28.39
CA LEU A 121 -9.47 -35.46 27.56
C LEU A 121 -7.99 -35.46 27.16
N ALA A 122 -7.73 -35.65 25.87
CA ALA A 122 -6.39 -35.54 25.28
C ALA A 122 -6.17 -34.22 24.53
N GLN A 123 -7.25 -33.57 24.07
CA GLN A 123 -7.19 -32.35 23.27
C GLN A 123 -8.38 -31.43 23.57
N ILE A 124 -8.13 -30.12 23.58
CA ILE A 124 -9.16 -29.09 23.53
C ILE A 124 -9.14 -28.38 22.18
N GLY A 125 -10.31 -27.96 21.73
CA GLY A 125 -10.50 -27.23 20.49
C GLY A 125 -10.74 -25.72 20.72
N PRO A 126 -11.14 -25.01 19.66
CA PRO A 126 -11.24 -23.55 19.68
C PRO A 126 -12.33 -23.02 20.62
N GLN A 127 -13.43 -23.75 20.83
CA GLN A 127 -14.49 -23.30 21.73
C GLN A 127 -14.02 -23.35 23.19
N ALA A 128 -13.37 -24.45 23.58
CA ALA A 128 -12.84 -24.57 24.93
C ALA A 128 -11.74 -23.55 25.22
N ILE A 129 -10.89 -23.25 24.24
CA ILE A 129 -9.85 -22.21 24.36
C ILE A 129 -10.47 -20.81 24.51
N ARG A 130 -11.55 -20.53 23.78
CA ARG A 130 -12.28 -19.26 23.93
C ARG A 130 -12.83 -19.11 25.35
N GLU A 131 -13.54 -20.10 25.86
CA GLU A 131 -14.11 -20.06 27.21
C GLU A 131 -13.01 -20.01 28.29
N LEU A 132 -11.91 -20.72 28.08
CA LEU A 132 -10.73 -20.64 28.94
C LEU A 132 -10.18 -19.21 29.02
N GLY A 133 -10.07 -18.54 27.87
CA GLY A 133 -9.63 -17.15 27.77
C GLY A 133 -10.61 -16.15 28.37
N LEU A 134 -11.92 -16.35 28.18
CA LEU A 134 -12.95 -15.51 28.78
C LEU A 134 -13.05 -15.67 30.31
N ALA A 135 -12.72 -16.85 30.82
CA ALA A 135 -12.69 -17.16 32.25
C ALA A 135 -11.39 -16.71 32.94
N ALA A 136 -10.37 -16.25 32.20
CA ALA A 136 -9.13 -15.75 32.76
C ALA A 136 -9.30 -14.30 33.27
N SER A 137 -8.67 -13.98 34.40
CA SER A 137 -8.74 -12.62 34.97
C SER A 137 -7.91 -11.61 34.19
N ASP A 138 -6.75 -12.04 33.70
CA ASP A 138 -5.79 -11.25 32.94
C ASP A 138 -4.96 -12.12 31.98
N LEU A 139 -4.00 -11.49 31.30
CA LEU A 139 -3.09 -12.16 30.37
C LEU A 139 -2.18 -13.19 31.05
N ASP A 140 -1.73 -12.91 32.26
CA ASP A 140 -0.77 -13.77 32.96
C ASP A 140 -1.49 -15.03 33.46
N ASP A 141 -2.73 -14.91 33.96
CA ASP A 141 -3.61 -16.04 34.29
C ASP A 141 -3.90 -16.90 33.05
N LEU A 142 -4.19 -16.30 31.88
CA LEU A 142 -4.36 -17.09 30.66
C LEU A 142 -3.07 -17.82 30.24
N ALA A 143 -1.92 -17.15 30.33
CA ALA A 143 -0.63 -17.75 30.02
C ALA A 143 -0.33 -18.95 30.94
N GLU A 144 -0.60 -18.80 32.24
CA GLU A 144 -0.45 -19.87 33.24
C GLU A 144 -1.38 -21.05 32.94
N ARG A 145 -2.66 -20.79 32.61
CA ARG A 145 -3.61 -21.84 32.24
C ARG A 145 -3.20 -22.59 30.97
N LEU A 146 -2.68 -21.87 29.97
CA LEU A 146 -2.14 -22.48 28.75
C LEU A 146 -0.89 -23.31 29.01
N ALA A 147 0.01 -22.84 29.89
CA ALA A 147 1.18 -23.62 30.31
C ALA A 147 0.76 -24.88 31.09
N ARG A 148 -0.28 -24.80 31.92
CA ARG A 148 -0.81 -25.94 32.66
C ARG A 148 -1.39 -27.03 31.76
N LEU A 149 -2.01 -26.64 30.63
CA LEU A 149 -2.45 -27.59 29.61
C LEU A 149 -1.25 -28.35 29.03
N ASP A 150 -0.17 -27.64 28.69
CA ASP A 150 1.06 -28.24 28.18
C ASP A 150 1.70 -29.20 29.20
N GLU A 151 1.76 -28.81 30.48
CA GLU A 151 2.29 -29.66 31.56
C GLU A 151 1.51 -30.96 31.76
N LEU A 152 0.19 -30.93 31.55
CA LEU A 152 -0.67 -32.10 31.66
C LEU A 152 -0.77 -32.91 30.36
N GLY A 153 -0.08 -32.49 29.31
CA GLY A 153 -0.12 -33.13 28.00
C GLY A 153 -1.48 -33.01 27.32
N ILE A 154 -2.24 -31.94 27.60
CA ILE A 154 -3.51 -31.66 26.92
C ILE A 154 -3.23 -30.73 25.75
N ASP A 155 -3.45 -31.27 24.55
CA ASP A 155 -3.14 -30.58 23.31
C ASP A 155 -4.20 -29.52 22.96
N THR A 156 -3.82 -28.47 22.23
CA THR A 156 -4.73 -27.42 21.73
C THR A 156 -5.04 -27.55 20.22
N GLY A 157 -4.46 -28.57 19.58
CA GLY A 157 -4.61 -28.84 18.16
C GLY A 157 -3.88 -27.85 17.26
N SER A 158 -4.40 -27.70 16.04
CA SER A 158 -3.83 -26.85 14.99
C SER A 158 -4.82 -25.85 14.41
N SER A 159 -5.94 -25.58 15.10
CA SER A 159 -6.89 -24.57 14.61
C SER A 159 -6.22 -23.18 14.58
N ASN A 160 -6.52 -22.39 13.55
CA ASN A 160 -6.02 -21.03 13.42
C ASN A 160 -6.41 -20.18 14.63
N TYR A 161 -7.62 -20.38 15.15
CA TYR A 161 -8.07 -19.71 16.37
C TYR A 161 -7.17 -20.02 17.58
N SER A 162 -6.92 -21.30 17.86
CA SER A 162 -6.02 -21.74 18.95
C SER A 162 -4.62 -21.12 18.81
N MET A 163 -4.08 -21.15 17.59
CA MET A 163 -2.75 -20.61 17.27
C MET A 163 -2.69 -19.09 17.51
N ILE A 164 -3.69 -18.35 17.02
CA ILE A 164 -3.75 -16.89 17.17
C ILE A 164 -3.85 -16.50 18.64
N VAL A 165 -4.72 -17.14 19.41
CA VAL A 165 -4.86 -16.90 20.86
C VAL A 165 -3.53 -17.10 21.59
N ARG A 166 -2.84 -18.23 21.33
CA ARG A 166 -1.52 -18.51 21.93
C ARG A 166 -0.48 -17.48 21.54
N LYS A 167 -0.40 -17.11 20.26
CA LYS A 167 0.56 -16.11 19.77
C LYS A 167 0.33 -14.75 20.40
N LEU A 168 -0.91 -14.26 20.42
CA LEU A 168 -1.24 -12.98 21.04
C LEU A 168 -0.99 -12.96 22.55
N CYS A 169 -1.27 -14.07 23.23
CA CYS A 169 -0.92 -14.25 24.64
C CYS A 169 0.61 -14.18 24.85
N SER A 170 1.39 -14.91 24.03
CA SER A 170 2.87 -14.88 24.11
C SER A 170 3.48 -13.51 23.77
N ALA A 171 2.85 -12.76 22.87
CA ALA A 171 3.25 -11.41 22.48
C ALA A 171 2.81 -10.33 23.49
N LYS A 172 2.03 -10.69 24.52
CA LYS A 172 1.44 -9.78 25.52
C LYS A 172 0.53 -8.71 24.92
N GLU A 173 -0.15 -9.03 23.82
CA GLU A 173 -1.03 -8.11 23.08
C GLU A 173 -2.45 -8.09 23.66
N HIS A 174 -2.61 -7.53 24.86
CA HIS A 174 -3.85 -7.61 25.66
C HIS A 174 -5.11 -7.18 24.87
N THR A 175 -5.03 -6.02 24.22
CA THR A 175 -6.17 -5.42 23.52
C THR A 175 -6.65 -6.30 22.36
N LEU A 176 -5.72 -6.78 21.53
CA LEU A 176 -6.04 -7.63 20.38
C LEU A 176 -6.54 -9.01 20.83
N LEU A 177 -5.94 -9.57 21.88
CA LEU A 177 -6.40 -10.84 22.44
C LEU A 177 -7.85 -10.74 22.93
N GLN A 178 -8.20 -9.69 23.67
CA GLN A 178 -9.58 -9.46 24.14
C GLN A 178 -10.55 -9.31 22.95
N GLN A 179 -10.13 -8.65 21.88
CA GLN A 179 -10.94 -8.55 20.65
C GLN A 179 -11.16 -9.92 19.99
N VAL A 180 -10.13 -10.78 19.93
CA VAL A 180 -10.24 -12.15 19.40
C VAL A 180 -11.13 -13.04 20.28
N LEU A 181 -11.05 -12.93 21.61
CA LEU A 181 -11.85 -13.75 22.53
C LEU A 181 -13.33 -13.35 22.53
N ARG A 182 -13.62 -12.05 22.38
CA ARG A 182 -14.98 -11.49 22.44
C ARG A 182 -15.64 -11.33 21.08
N THR A 183 -14.96 -11.68 20.00
CA THR A 183 -15.55 -11.58 18.66
C THR A 183 -16.78 -12.47 18.52
N ASP A 184 -17.74 -12.00 17.73
CA ASP A 184 -18.91 -12.80 17.34
C ASP A 184 -18.60 -13.74 16.17
N MET A 185 -17.39 -13.67 15.61
CA MET A 185 -16.96 -14.60 14.55
C MET A 185 -16.88 -16.03 15.09
N HIS A 186 -17.55 -16.95 14.41
CA HIS A 186 -17.40 -18.37 14.66
C HIS A 186 -15.96 -18.81 14.36
N HIS A 187 -15.41 -19.77 15.10
CA HIS A 187 -14.03 -20.22 14.95
C HIS A 187 -13.71 -20.72 13.52
N GLU A 188 -14.70 -21.29 12.82
CA GLU A 188 -14.56 -21.69 11.40
C GLU A 188 -14.26 -20.52 10.45
N VAL A 189 -14.64 -19.29 10.81
CA VAL A 189 -14.31 -18.08 10.03
C VAL A 189 -12.80 -17.86 10.00
N PHE A 190 -12.10 -18.20 11.09
CA PHE A 190 -10.64 -18.06 11.20
C PHE A 190 -9.89 -19.02 10.27
N GLU A 191 -10.54 -20.10 9.82
CA GLU A 191 -9.97 -21.05 8.87
C GLU A 191 -10.18 -20.61 7.41
N SER A 192 -11.19 -19.78 7.14
CA SER A 192 -11.58 -19.39 5.79
C SER A 192 -10.96 -18.05 5.37
N ARG A 193 -9.75 -18.11 4.83
CA ARG A 193 -9.07 -16.92 4.25
C ARG A 193 -9.95 -16.14 3.25
N PRO A 194 -10.68 -16.77 2.31
CA PRO A 194 -11.54 -16.03 1.38
C PRO A 194 -12.65 -15.24 2.08
N LEU A 195 -13.23 -15.82 3.14
CA LEU A 195 -14.29 -15.17 3.93
C LEU A 195 -13.72 -14.01 4.75
N LEU A 196 -12.56 -14.19 5.38
CA LEU A 196 -11.86 -13.13 6.10
C LEU A 196 -11.51 -11.94 5.21
N VAL A 197 -11.04 -12.18 3.97
CA VAL A 197 -10.76 -11.11 3.00
C VAL A 197 -12.03 -10.37 2.60
N ARG A 198 -13.15 -11.07 2.43
CA ARG A 198 -14.45 -10.47 2.14
C ARG A 198 -14.94 -9.61 3.30
N LEU A 199 -14.92 -10.13 4.52
CA LEU A 199 -15.26 -9.37 5.73
C LEU A 199 -14.37 -8.14 5.87
N LEU A 200 -13.07 -8.28 5.63
CA LEU A 200 -12.13 -7.15 5.68
C LEU A 200 -12.55 -6.05 4.72
N SER A 201 -12.90 -6.39 3.47
CA SER A 201 -13.42 -5.42 2.50
C SER A 201 -14.71 -4.74 2.97
N ASP A 202 -15.65 -5.49 3.54
CA ASP A 202 -16.94 -4.96 4.02
C ASP A 202 -16.74 -4.02 5.23
N HIS A 203 -15.91 -4.40 6.20
CA HIS A 203 -15.58 -3.56 7.35
C HIS A 203 -14.76 -2.32 6.97
N LEU A 204 -13.87 -2.44 5.97
CA LEU A 204 -13.17 -1.31 5.37
C LEU A 204 -14.14 -0.32 4.70
N HIS A 205 -15.19 -0.82 4.03
CA HIS A 205 -16.20 0.03 3.42
C HIS A 205 -17.03 0.80 4.46
N ASN A 206 -17.34 0.15 5.58
CA ASN A 206 -18.16 0.70 6.65
C ASN A 206 -17.36 1.47 7.73
N ALA A 207 -16.05 1.67 7.53
CA ALA A 207 -15.14 2.34 8.47
C ALA A 207 -15.16 1.74 9.89
N GLN A 208 -15.34 0.43 10.01
CA GLN A 208 -15.36 -0.29 11.29
C GLN A 208 -13.94 -0.74 11.67
N TRP A 209 -13.14 0.21 12.12
CA TRP A 209 -11.68 0.06 12.23
C TRP A 209 -11.22 -1.02 13.21
N ASP A 210 -11.94 -1.22 14.32
CA ASP A 210 -11.60 -2.26 15.29
C ASP A 210 -11.69 -3.65 14.66
N GLN A 211 -12.70 -3.88 13.81
CA GLN A 211 -12.88 -5.13 13.08
C GLN A 211 -11.85 -5.30 11.97
N VAL A 212 -11.48 -4.20 11.30
CA VAL A 212 -10.40 -4.21 10.30
C VAL A 212 -9.08 -4.64 10.94
N ASN A 213 -8.72 -4.07 12.08
CA ASN A 213 -7.48 -4.42 12.79
C ASN A 213 -7.49 -5.88 13.25
N LEU A 214 -8.60 -6.34 13.83
CA LEU A 214 -8.79 -7.74 14.21
C LEU A 214 -8.58 -8.67 13.01
N LEU A 215 -9.24 -8.40 11.88
CA LEU A 215 -9.16 -9.25 10.69
C LEU A 215 -7.77 -9.28 10.07
N LEU A 216 -7.04 -8.17 10.08
CA LEU A 216 -5.65 -8.13 9.62
C LEU A 216 -4.73 -9.00 10.47
N VAL A 217 -4.92 -8.99 11.80
CA VAL A 217 -4.17 -9.85 12.72
C VAL A 217 -4.50 -11.32 12.48
N VAL A 218 -5.79 -11.64 12.29
CA VAL A 218 -6.23 -13.00 11.99
C VAL A 218 -5.66 -13.50 10.66
N LEU A 219 -5.73 -12.68 9.61
CA LEU A 219 -5.16 -12.99 8.29
C LEU A 219 -3.63 -13.16 8.32
N ASN A 220 -2.96 -12.56 9.30
CA ASN A 220 -1.51 -12.72 9.54
C ASN A 220 -1.20 -13.80 10.59
N ASN A 221 -2.12 -14.73 10.85
CA ASN A 221 -1.93 -15.84 11.78
C ASN A 221 -1.48 -15.40 13.18
N GLY A 222 -1.94 -14.23 13.66
CA GLY A 222 -1.66 -13.71 15.00
C GLY A 222 -0.27 -13.11 15.18
N ASP A 223 0.49 -12.93 14.10
CA ASP A 223 1.81 -12.30 14.19
C ASP A 223 1.68 -10.76 14.18
N THR A 224 2.02 -10.14 15.31
CA THR A 224 2.04 -8.68 15.48
C THR A 224 3.41 -8.07 15.23
N GLN A 225 4.50 -8.83 15.26
CA GLN A 225 5.87 -8.33 15.11
C GLN A 225 6.39 -8.48 13.67
N GLN A 226 6.11 -9.60 13.01
CA GLN A 226 6.32 -9.81 11.57
C GLN A 226 5.03 -9.53 10.80
N LEU A 227 4.53 -8.34 11.01
CA LEU A 227 3.71 -7.66 10.05
C LEU A 227 4.57 -7.36 8.81
N SER A 228 4.99 -8.41 8.07
CA SER A 228 5.81 -8.26 6.88
C SER A 228 5.06 -7.31 5.98
N THR A 229 5.71 -6.19 5.72
CA THR A 229 5.17 -5.08 4.96
C THR A 229 4.52 -5.62 3.67
N GLN A 230 5.05 -6.70 3.08
CA GLN A 230 4.52 -7.37 1.90
C GLN A 230 3.18 -8.11 2.06
N ALA A 231 2.98 -8.94 3.10
CA ALA A 231 1.72 -9.69 3.28
C ALA A 231 0.54 -8.74 3.56
N LYS A 232 0.82 -7.67 4.30
CA LYS A 232 -0.10 -6.53 4.45
C LYS A 232 -0.38 -5.86 3.13
N HIS A 233 0.65 -5.48 2.37
CA HIS A 233 0.48 -4.83 1.07
C HIS A 233 -0.38 -5.66 0.13
N GLU A 234 -0.25 -6.98 0.13
CA GLU A 234 -1.04 -7.87 -0.73
C GLU A 234 -2.51 -7.96 -0.29
N LEU A 235 -2.76 -8.12 1.02
CA LEU A 235 -4.12 -8.14 1.60
C LEU A 235 -4.81 -6.78 1.53
N PHE A 236 -4.05 -5.69 1.71
CA PHE A 236 -4.51 -4.33 1.49
C PHE A 236 -4.77 -4.07 0.01
N GLU A 237 -3.94 -4.54 -0.92
CA GLU A 237 -4.18 -4.39 -2.36
C GLU A 237 -5.44 -5.13 -2.83
N THR A 238 -5.78 -6.27 -2.21
CA THR A 238 -7.01 -7.01 -2.53
C THR A 238 -8.27 -6.39 -1.92
N ALA A 239 -8.16 -5.78 -0.73
CA ALA A 239 -9.31 -5.19 -0.03
C ALA A 239 -9.50 -3.67 -0.29
N MET A 240 -8.49 -2.97 -0.82
CA MET A 240 -8.52 -1.53 -1.06
C MET A 240 -9.15 -1.17 -2.41
N ILE A 241 -10.43 -0.83 -2.38
CA ILE A 241 -11.07 -0.12 -3.49
C ILE A 241 -10.98 1.40 -3.31
N GLN A 242 -10.71 1.95 -2.10
CA GLN A 242 -10.81 3.40 -1.86
C GLN A 242 -9.70 4.00 -0.98
N PRO A 243 -8.88 4.93 -1.53
CA PRO A 243 -7.85 5.63 -0.76
C PRO A 243 -8.39 6.55 0.35
N ARG A 244 -9.69 6.88 0.38
CA ARG A 244 -10.32 7.60 1.50
C ARG A 244 -10.26 6.81 2.82
N THR A 245 -10.29 5.48 2.73
CA THR A 245 -10.27 4.57 3.87
C THR A 245 -8.91 4.59 4.59
N MET A 246 -7.81 4.63 3.83
CA MET A 246 -6.43 4.78 4.35
C MET A 246 -6.21 6.07 5.13
N LEU A 247 -6.87 7.14 4.69
CA LEU A 247 -6.73 8.43 5.31
C LEU A 247 -7.45 8.47 6.67
N GLY A 248 -8.66 7.89 6.75
CA GLY A 248 -9.39 7.76 8.02
C GLY A 248 -8.57 7.07 9.10
N LEU A 249 -7.82 6.02 8.71
CA LEU A 249 -6.87 5.32 9.58
C LEU A 249 -5.74 6.22 10.09
N ALA A 250 -5.08 6.97 9.20
CA ALA A 250 -3.96 7.84 9.58
C ALA A 250 -4.37 9.05 10.43
N THR A 251 -5.62 9.51 10.31
CA THR A 251 -6.17 10.60 11.12
C THR A 251 -6.75 10.14 12.46
N SER A 252 -6.99 8.84 12.65
CA SER A 252 -7.50 8.29 13.91
C SER A 252 -6.37 8.17 14.94
N ASN A 253 -6.45 8.95 16.02
CA ASN A 253 -5.44 9.09 17.09
C ASN A 253 -5.26 7.83 17.98
N SER A 254 -4.98 6.68 17.38
CA SER A 254 -4.54 5.50 18.12
C SER A 254 -3.01 5.53 18.26
N ALA A 255 -2.55 5.92 19.45
CA ALA A 255 -1.14 6.25 19.75
C ALA A 255 -0.12 5.14 19.44
N GLY A 256 -0.55 3.87 19.31
CA GLY A 256 0.32 2.75 18.94
C GLY A 256 0.55 2.55 17.43
N LEU A 257 -0.18 3.28 16.58
CA LEU A 257 -0.27 2.97 15.14
C LEU A 257 0.32 4.03 14.20
N SER A 258 0.89 5.11 14.74
CA SER A 258 1.33 6.25 13.93
C SER A 258 2.45 5.92 12.95
N THR A 259 3.41 5.05 13.29
CA THR A 259 4.52 4.65 12.41
C THR A 259 4.08 3.64 11.35
N PHE A 260 3.11 2.78 11.69
CA PHE A 260 2.54 1.72 10.84
C PHE A 260 1.93 2.31 9.56
N TYR A 261 1.17 3.41 9.68
CA TYR A 261 0.47 4.02 8.55
C TYR A 261 1.32 4.97 7.70
N ARG A 262 2.49 5.44 8.18
CA ARG A 262 3.32 6.38 7.40
C ARG A 262 3.88 5.75 6.13
N HIS A 263 4.31 4.49 6.22
CA HIS A 263 4.86 3.77 5.09
C HIS A 263 3.76 3.44 4.06
N ASP A 264 2.60 3.01 4.53
CA ASP A 264 1.47 2.61 3.69
C ASP A 264 0.83 3.81 2.98
N LEU A 265 0.72 4.96 3.64
CA LEU A 265 0.30 6.21 3.00
C LEU A 265 1.28 6.63 1.89
N HIS A 266 2.59 6.55 2.14
CA HIS A 266 3.59 6.86 1.12
C HIS A 266 3.46 5.93 -0.10
N TYR A 267 3.31 4.63 0.14
CA TYR A 267 3.13 3.62 -0.89
C TYR A 267 1.85 3.85 -1.71
N THR A 268 0.73 4.14 -1.04
CA THR A 268 -0.55 4.42 -1.71
C THR A 268 -0.47 5.69 -2.57
N VAL A 269 0.22 6.73 -2.10
CA VAL A 269 0.51 7.89 -2.96
C VAL A 269 1.32 7.48 -4.19
N VAL A 270 2.36 6.66 -4.04
CA VAL A 270 3.17 6.19 -5.17
C VAL A 270 2.31 5.39 -6.17
N LYS A 271 1.49 4.44 -5.70
CA LYS A 271 0.56 3.66 -6.54
C LYS A 271 -0.48 4.52 -7.25
N LEU A 272 -1.06 5.52 -6.57
CA LEU A 272 -1.98 6.46 -7.20
C LEU A 272 -1.29 7.31 -8.28
N LEU A 273 -0.04 7.73 -8.03
CA LEU A 273 0.74 8.44 -9.03
C LEU A 273 1.11 7.54 -10.22
N ASP A 274 1.38 6.26 -9.98
CA ASP A 274 1.68 5.29 -11.03
C ASP A 274 0.44 4.90 -11.84
N SER A 275 -0.73 4.76 -11.22
CA SER A 275 -2.00 4.57 -11.94
C SER A 275 -2.32 5.78 -12.82
N LEU A 276 -2.10 7.00 -12.33
CA LEU A 276 -2.20 8.23 -13.11
C LEU A 276 -1.23 8.27 -14.29
N ARG A 277 -0.01 7.76 -14.13
CA ARG A 277 0.99 7.64 -15.21
C ARG A 277 0.60 6.57 -16.24
N ALA A 278 0.10 5.42 -15.80
CA ALA A 278 -0.33 4.33 -16.66
C ALA A 278 -1.51 4.76 -17.57
N MET A 279 -2.48 5.48 -17.00
CA MET A 279 -3.61 6.06 -17.74
C MET A 279 -3.21 7.10 -18.81
N LYS A 280 -1.94 7.51 -18.88
CA LYS A 280 -1.43 8.41 -19.93
C LYS A 280 -1.57 7.81 -21.34
N ARG A 281 -1.60 6.48 -21.45
CA ARG A 281 -1.67 5.75 -22.73
C ARG A 281 -3.08 5.77 -23.35
N GLU A 282 -4.12 5.94 -22.54
CA GLU A 282 -5.51 5.93 -23.00
C GLU A 282 -6.04 7.35 -23.26
N ARG A 283 -5.98 7.77 -24.52
CA ARG A 283 -6.46 9.10 -24.96
C ARG A 283 -7.98 9.31 -24.80
N ARG A 284 -8.78 8.26 -24.67
CA ARG A 284 -10.25 8.33 -24.74
C ARG A 284 -10.95 8.71 -23.43
N ARG A 285 -10.26 8.78 -22.28
CA ARG A 285 -10.89 8.98 -20.95
C ARG A 285 -10.38 10.22 -20.18
N ARG A 286 -10.42 11.41 -20.79
CA ARG A 286 -9.92 12.66 -20.16
C ARG A 286 -10.64 13.02 -18.85
N SER A 287 -11.96 12.83 -18.78
CA SER A 287 -12.78 13.13 -17.59
C SER A 287 -12.40 12.25 -16.39
N SER A 288 -12.32 10.94 -16.60
CA SER A 288 -11.90 9.97 -15.57
C SER A 288 -10.49 10.25 -15.07
N ARG A 289 -9.54 10.62 -15.96
CA ARG A 289 -8.18 11.00 -15.57
C ARG A 289 -8.13 12.28 -14.73
N LEU A 290 -8.98 13.26 -15.03
CA LEU A 290 -9.07 14.49 -14.24
C LEU A 290 -9.70 14.22 -12.88
N ALA A 291 -10.72 13.38 -12.81
CA ALA A 291 -11.33 12.94 -11.55
C ALA A 291 -10.29 12.22 -10.67
N MET A 292 -9.51 11.28 -11.23
CA MET A 292 -8.45 10.62 -10.48
C MET A 292 -7.37 11.61 -10.03
N ALA A 293 -6.94 12.54 -10.89
CA ALA A 293 -5.91 13.51 -10.50
C ALA A 293 -6.38 14.42 -9.35
N ARG A 294 -7.64 14.85 -9.36
CA ARG A 294 -8.24 15.62 -8.26
C ARG A 294 -8.40 14.79 -7.00
N PHE A 295 -8.80 13.53 -7.13
CA PHE A 295 -8.87 12.59 -6.03
C PHE A 295 -7.49 12.41 -5.38
N THR A 296 -6.44 12.16 -6.17
CA THR A 296 -5.06 12.03 -5.68
C THR A 296 -4.58 13.34 -5.05
N ALA A 297 -4.98 14.50 -5.58
CA ALA A 297 -4.69 15.78 -4.96
C ALA A 297 -5.27 15.90 -3.55
N GLY A 298 -6.57 15.63 -3.39
CA GLY A 298 -7.22 15.63 -2.07
C GLY A 298 -6.54 14.64 -1.12
N PHE A 299 -6.35 13.40 -1.56
CA PHE A 299 -5.67 12.39 -0.75
C PHE A 299 -4.25 12.81 -0.32
N MET A 300 -3.48 13.46 -1.20
CA MET A 300 -2.15 13.97 -0.84
C MET A 300 -2.20 15.16 0.12
N GLN A 301 -3.21 16.03 0.01
CA GLN A 301 -3.41 17.15 0.94
C GLN A 301 -3.70 16.61 2.35
N ASP A 302 -4.59 15.64 2.42
CA ASP A 302 -4.97 15.02 3.68
C ASP A 302 -3.82 14.16 4.26
N ALA A 303 -3.05 13.48 3.39
CA ALA A 303 -1.85 12.75 3.81
C ALA A 303 -0.77 13.67 4.37
N VAL A 304 -0.62 14.90 3.88
CA VAL A 304 0.28 15.89 4.51
C VAL A 304 -0.21 16.26 5.91
N ALA A 305 -1.51 16.44 6.12
CA ALA A 305 -2.05 16.71 7.45
C ALA A 305 -1.72 15.58 8.45
N ALA A 306 -1.66 14.32 7.99
CA ALA A 306 -1.31 13.17 8.83
C ALA A 306 0.21 12.91 8.97
N LEU A 307 1.00 13.18 7.91
CA LEU A 307 2.43 12.85 7.85
C LEU A 307 3.36 14.03 8.13
N GLY A 308 2.83 15.24 8.20
CA GLY A 308 3.57 16.50 8.29
C GLY A 308 4.20 16.92 6.96
N HIS A 309 4.86 16.01 6.23
CA HIS A 309 5.51 16.41 4.98
C HIS A 309 5.45 15.33 3.89
N MET A 310 5.54 15.78 2.64
CA MET A 310 5.57 14.93 1.45
C MET A 310 6.75 15.27 0.57
N LYS A 311 7.31 14.28 -0.15
CA LYS A 311 8.47 14.50 -1.03
C LYS A 311 8.08 15.42 -2.21
N SER A 312 8.90 16.42 -2.51
CA SER A 312 8.65 17.39 -3.60
C SER A 312 8.47 16.75 -4.98
N HIS A 313 9.08 15.58 -5.22
CA HIS A 313 8.88 14.80 -6.44
C HIS A 313 7.41 14.37 -6.64
N HIS A 314 6.68 13.99 -5.57
CA HIS A 314 5.29 13.53 -5.68
C HIS A 314 4.37 14.65 -6.14
N TRP A 315 4.52 15.83 -5.55
CA TRP A 315 3.81 17.04 -5.98
C TRP A 315 4.10 17.40 -7.43
N ARG A 316 5.36 17.32 -7.87
CA ARG A 316 5.73 17.59 -9.27
C ARG A 316 5.03 16.65 -10.25
N VAL A 317 4.88 15.38 -9.91
CA VAL A 317 4.16 14.41 -10.76
C VAL A 317 2.69 14.81 -10.88
N LEU A 318 2.05 15.13 -9.76
CA LEU A 318 0.65 15.54 -9.73
C LEU A 318 0.41 16.85 -10.50
N PHE A 319 1.21 17.88 -10.26
CA PHE A 319 1.16 19.14 -11.04
C PHE A 319 1.34 18.88 -12.53
N ALA A 320 2.27 18.01 -12.90
CA ALA A 320 2.50 17.65 -14.29
C ALA A 320 1.28 16.97 -14.94
N GLN A 321 0.54 16.15 -14.19
CA GLN A 321 -0.68 15.52 -14.70
C GLN A 321 -1.82 16.53 -14.86
N LEU A 322 -2.12 17.32 -13.82
CA LEU A 322 -3.16 18.35 -13.86
C LEU A 322 -2.90 19.37 -14.99
N GLY A 323 -1.65 19.81 -15.11
CA GLY A 323 -1.21 20.71 -16.18
C GLY A 323 -1.33 20.10 -17.58
N GLN A 324 -0.96 18.83 -17.76
CA GLN A 324 -1.15 18.13 -19.05
C GLN A 324 -2.62 17.91 -19.41
N LEU A 325 -3.48 17.72 -18.42
CA LEU A 325 -4.95 17.65 -18.57
C LEU A 325 -5.58 19.05 -18.74
N GLY A 326 -4.78 20.11 -18.60
CA GLY A 326 -5.15 21.50 -18.84
C GLY A 326 -6.00 22.12 -17.72
N ALA A 327 -6.02 21.53 -16.53
CA ALA A 327 -6.66 22.07 -15.34
C ALA A 327 -5.68 22.99 -14.60
N LEU A 328 -5.43 24.17 -15.19
CA LEU A 328 -4.43 25.11 -14.69
C LEU A 328 -4.87 25.80 -13.40
N ASP A 329 -6.17 25.99 -13.23
CA ASP A 329 -6.74 26.56 -12.01
C ASP A 329 -6.49 25.62 -10.83
N ASP A 330 -6.75 24.31 -11.01
CA ASP A 330 -6.42 23.26 -10.02
C ASP A 330 -4.91 23.25 -9.69
N VAL A 331 -4.02 23.45 -10.68
CA VAL A 331 -2.58 23.57 -10.43
C VAL A 331 -2.27 24.79 -9.59
N ALA A 332 -2.87 25.95 -9.90
CA ALA A 332 -2.63 27.19 -9.18
C ALA A 332 -3.11 27.09 -7.72
N THR A 333 -4.36 26.63 -7.52
CA THR A 333 -4.95 26.42 -6.19
C THR A 333 -4.14 25.44 -5.35
N LEU A 334 -3.77 24.29 -5.93
CA LEU A 334 -3.00 23.28 -5.20
C LEU A 334 -1.58 23.77 -4.89
N SER A 335 -0.95 24.51 -5.80
CA SER A 335 0.40 25.05 -5.58
C SER A 335 0.41 26.14 -4.50
N HIS A 336 -0.60 27.01 -4.49
CA HIS A 336 -0.80 27.98 -3.42
C HIS A 336 -1.06 27.27 -2.08
N TRP A 337 -1.91 26.24 -2.06
CA TRP A 337 -2.14 25.43 -0.85
C TRP A 337 -0.85 24.81 -0.33
N VAL A 338 -0.05 24.15 -1.18
CA VAL A 338 1.22 23.52 -0.75
C VAL A 338 2.20 24.58 -0.23
N ALA A 339 2.31 25.73 -0.90
CA ALA A 339 3.18 26.82 -0.46
C ALA A 339 2.75 27.36 0.90
N LYS A 340 1.45 27.56 1.10
CA LYS A 340 0.86 28.01 2.37
C LYS A 340 1.10 27.01 3.49
N THR A 341 0.78 25.73 3.30
CA THR A 341 0.94 24.69 4.33
C THR A 341 2.40 24.58 4.79
N VAL A 342 3.35 24.52 3.84
CA VAL A 342 4.79 24.44 4.17
C VAL A 342 5.29 25.69 4.88
N THR A 343 4.76 26.87 4.54
CA THR A 343 5.14 28.14 5.20
C THR A 343 4.53 28.25 6.60
N GLN A 344 3.31 27.76 6.80
CA GLN A 344 2.64 27.72 8.11
C GLN A 344 3.33 26.74 9.06
N GLU A 345 3.75 25.57 8.58
CA GLU A 345 4.58 24.63 9.35
C GLU A 345 5.89 25.29 9.80
N SER A 346 6.55 26.05 8.91
CA SER A 346 7.76 26.80 9.25
C SER A 346 7.55 27.85 10.34
N GLN A 347 6.37 28.44 10.42
CA GLN A 347 6.03 29.44 11.45
C GLN A 347 5.80 28.77 12.82
N ASN A 348 5.25 27.57 12.84
CA ASN A 348 5.09 26.78 14.06
C ASN A 348 6.44 26.21 14.56
N ASP A 349 7.37 25.89 13.66
CA ASP A 349 8.70 25.35 13.97
C ASP A 349 9.78 26.43 14.26
N MET A 350 9.40 27.71 14.43
CA MET A 350 10.33 28.84 14.64
C MET A 350 11.24 28.74 15.90
N VAL A 351 11.08 27.70 16.71
CA VAL A 351 12.02 27.34 17.79
C VAL A 351 13.33 26.75 17.24
N ASN A 352 13.34 26.21 16.01
CA ASN A 352 14.49 25.56 15.39
C ASN A 352 14.97 26.27 14.11
N ARG A 353 16.17 26.87 14.15
CA ARG A 353 16.81 27.54 12.98
C ARG A 353 17.04 26.61 11.79
N GLU A 354 17.18 25.30 12.02
CA GLU A 354 17.37 24.29 10.97
C GLU A 354 16.10 24.02 10.14
N GLY A 355 14.91 24.16 10.75
CA GLY A 355 13.63 23.96 10.06
C GLY A 355 13.40 25.00 8.98
N VAL A 356 13.67 26.28 9.28
CA VAL A 356 13.48 27.41 8.36
C VAL A 356 14.29 27.22 7.06
N ALA A 357 15.54 26.75 7.15
CA ALA A 357 16.37 26.48 5.98
C ALA A 357 15.83 25.31 5.13
N PHE A 358 15.27 24.28 5.77
CA PHE A 358 14.64 23.15 5.09
C PHE A 358 13.41 23.58 4.27
N HIS A 359 12.54 24.43 4.80
CA HIS A 359 11.32 24.88 4.11
C HIS A 359 11.62 25.74 2.88
N VAL A 360 12.57 26.68 2.98
CA VAL A 360 13.01 27.50 1.84
C VAL A 360 13.60 26.62 0.74
N HIS A 361 14.49 25.69 1.09
CA HIS A 361 15.07 24.76 0.13
C HIS A 361 14.02 23.83 -0.50
N TYR A 362 13.01 23.41 0.29
CA TYR A 362 11.92 22.59 -0.20
C TYR A 362 11.06 23.32 -1.24
N LEU A 363 10.68 24.58 -0.99
CA LEU A 363 9.89 25.38 -1.93
C LEU A 363 10.68 25.72 -3.19
N GLU A 364 11.97 26.08 -3.07
CA GLU A 364 12.86 26.28 -4.23
C GLU A 364 12.99 25.02 -5.09
N LYS A 365 13.11 23.86 -4.42
CA LYS A 365 13.13 22.57 -5.10
C LYS A 365 11.76 22.18 -5.64
N LEU A 366 10.65 22.59 -5.06
CA LEU A 366 9.33 22.26 -5.59
C LEU A 366 8.99 23.12 -6.82
N PHE A 367 9.20 24.43 -6.71
CA PHE A 367 8.82 25.45 -7.68
C PHE A 367 10.02 25.95 -8.51
N ASP A 368 10.89 25.03 -8.91
CA ASP A 368 12.08 25.35 -9.69
C ASP A 368 11.76 25.91 -11.09
N GLY A 369 12.79 26.33 -11.82
CA GLY A 369 12.62 26.82 -13.19
C GLY A 369 11.98 25.81 -14.15
N LYS A 370 12.05 24.49 -13.87
CA LYS A 370 11.40 23.47 -14.71
C LYS A 370 9.89 23.47 -14.47
N TYR A 371 9.44 23.59 -13.22
CA TYR A 371 8.04 23.75 -12.88
C TYR A 371 7.47 25.02 -13.53
N GLN A 372 8.13 26.17 -13.34
CA GLN A 372 7.68 27.45 -13.88
C GLN A 372 7.60 27.43 -15.43
N ALA A 373 8.61 26.83 -16.07
CA ALA A 373 8.61 26.58 -17.51
C ALA A 373 7.45 25.67 -17.95
N ALA A 374 7.13 24.63 -17.17
CA ALA A 374 6.05 23.69 -17.47
C ALA A 374 4.66 24.33 -17.34
N VAL A 375 4.42 25.12 -16.29
CA VAL A 375 3.18 25.90 -16.12
C VAL A 375 2.93 26.78 -17.34
N MET A 376 3.95 27.52 -17.76
CA MET A 376 3.87 28.37 -18.95
C MET A 376 3.68 27.57 -20.23
N HIS A 377 4.32 26.42 -20.35
CA HIS A 377 4.12 25.52 -21.48
C HIS A 377 2.66 25.05 -21.58
N TRP A 378 2.05 24.63 -20.46
CA TRP A 378 0.67 24.15 -20.42
C TRP A 378 -0.34 25.27 -20.72
N ALA A 379 -0.14 26.45 -20.13
CA ALA A 379 -0.95 27.64 -20.41
C ALA A 379 -0.94 28.00 -21.90
N MET A 380 0.25 28.10 -22.48
CA MET A 380 0.40 28.42 -23.90
C MET A 380 -0.11 27.31 -24.82
N LYS A 381 0.09 26.03 -24.46
CA LYS A 381 -0.39 24.91 -25.28
C LYS A 381 -1.90 24.97 -25.48
N ARG A 382 -2.67 25.33 -24.46
CA ARG A 382 -4.13 25.37 -24.49
C ARG A 382 -4.68 26.61 -25.20
N SER A 383 -4.17 27.81 -24.85
CA SER A 383 -4.55 29.09 -25.49
C SER A 383 -4.29 29.12 -27.00
N MET A 384 -3.42 28.24 -27.51
CA MET A 384 -3.11 28.14 -28.95
C MET A 384 -3.91 27.04 -29.67
N THR A 385 -4.54 26.12 -28.93
CA THR A 385 -5.36 25.03 -29.50
C THR A 385 -6.84 25.34 -29.50
N SER A 386 -7.32 26.23 -28.63
CA SER A 386 -8.71 26.70 -28.72
C SER A 386 -8.83 27.56 -29.99
N ARG A 387 -9.74 27.17 -30.90
CA ARG A 387 -10.23 28.06 -31.97
C ARG A 387 -11.04 29.25 -31.39
N LEU A 388 -11.20 29.29 -30.07
CA LEU A 388 -12.06 30.19 -29.33
C LEU A 388 -11.23 31.36 -28.78
N ARG A 389 -11.32 32.46 -29.53
CA ARG A 389 -11.16 33.87 -29.14
C ARG A 389 -9.80 34.33 -28.60
N ALA A 390 -9.47 35.57 -28.95
CA ALA A 390 -8.35 36.36 -28.43
C ALA A 390 -8.45 36.67 -26.91
N GLU A 391 -9.46 36.14 -26.22
CA GLU A 391 -9.81 36.39 -24.82
C GLU A 391 -9.24 35.35 -23.84
N ASP A 392 -8.76 34.19 -24.31
CA ASP A 392 -8.26 33.11 -23.42
C ASP A 392 -6.84 33.42 -22.92
N GLN A 393 -6.73 34.47 -22.11
CA GLN A 393 -5.51 35.03 -21.50
C GLN A 393 -4.97 34.18 -20.32
N ARG A 394 -5.16 32.86 -20.35
CA ARG A 394 -4.69 31.94 -19.30
C ARG A 394 -3.20 32.05 -19.02
N TRP A 395 -2.40 32.41 -20.03
CA TRP A 395 -0.98 32.69 -19.86
C TRP A 395 -0.71 33.92 -18.97
N LYS A 396 -1.59 34.94 -18.98
CA LYS A 396 -1.52 36.07 -18.05
C LYS A 396 -1.86 35.61 -16.63
N SER A 397 -2.93 34.83 -16.46
CA SER A 397 -3.29 34.24 -15.17
C SER A 397 -2.16 33.38 -14.59
N SER A 398 -1.50 32.56 -15.43
CA SER A 398 -0.35 31.77 -15.00
C SER A 398 0.87 32.61 -14.62
N LEU A 399 1.14 33.72 -15.31
CA LEU A 399 2.20 34.65 -14.92
C LEU A 399 1.87 35.39 -13.62
N LEU A 400 0.63 35.85 -13.46
CA LEU A 400 0.16 36.49 -12.22
C LEU A 400 0.24 35.53 -11.04
N PHE A 401 -0.12 34.26 -11.25
CA PHE A 401 0.04 33.21 -10.26
C PHE A 401 1.50 33.01 -9.84
N LEU A 402 2.44 32.94 -10.79
CA LEU A 402 3.88 32.82 -10.46
C LEU A 402 4.38 34.05 -9.70
N LYS A 403 3.93 35.25 -10.07
CA LYS A 403 4.24 36.49 -9.36
C LYS A 403 3.69 36.46 -7.93
N HIS A 404 2.47 35.96 -7.76
CA HIS A 404 1.83 35.84 -6.46
C HIS A 404 2.60 34.85 -5.56
N LEU A 405 3.08 33.73 -6.09
CA LEU A 405 3.95 32.82 -5.35
C LEU A 405 5.26 33.47 -4.88
N GLU A 406 5.85 34.33 -5.71
CA GLU A 406 7.05 35.10 -5.35
C GLU A 406 6.77 36.14 -4.27
N GLN A 407 5.66 36.85 -4.38
CA GLN A 407 5.29 37.91 -3.44
C GLN A 407 4.87 37.38 -2.07
N GLU A 408 4.09 36.29 -2.03
CA GLU A 408 3.55 35.78 -0.76
C GLU A 408 4.46 34.77 -0.07
N PHE A 409 5.21 33.96 -0.84
CA PHE A 409 5.98 32.84 -0.29
C PHE A 409 7.48 32.92 -0.60
N GLY A 410 7.96 34.02 -1.20
CA GLY A 410 9.39 34.23 -1.48
C GLY A 410 9.96 33.30 -2.56
N VAL A 411 9.12 32.64 -3.37
CA VAL A 411 9.58 31.73 -4.43
C VAL A 411 10.22 32.50 -5.58
N VAL A 412 11.52 32.31 -5.81
CA VAL A 412 12.24 33.03 -6.88
C VAL A 412 11.74 32.66 -8.28
N THR A 413 11.15 33.62 -8.99
CA THR A 413 10.74 33.43 -10.39
C THR A 413 11.94 33.46 -11.34
N ARG A 414 12.22 32.32 -11.97
CA ARG A 414 13.25 32.17 -13.00
C ARG A 414 12.74 32.62 -14.37
N LEU A 415 12.73 33.94 -14.57
CA LEU A 415 12.25 34.59 -15.79
C LEU A 415 12.90 34.05 -17.07
N ASP A 416 14.18 33.65 -17.02
CA ASP A 416 14.88 33.07 -18.17
C ASP A 416 14.30 31.71 -18.62
N ALA A 417 13.85 30.88 -17.68
CA ALA A 417 13.23 29.60 -17.98
C ALA A 417 11.86 29.81 -18.67
N ILE A 418 11.06 30.75 -18.13
CA ILE A 418 9.78 31.15 -18.71
C ILE A 418 9.97 31.70 -20.12
N ARG A 419 10.92 32.61 -20.32
CA ARG A 419 11.23 33.21 -21.63
C ARG A 419 11.63 32.16 -22.66
N LYS A 420 12.48 31.21 -22.29
CA LYS A 420 12.88 30.11 -23.18
C LYS A 420 11.65 29.35 -23.69
N VAL A 421 10.69 29.05 -22.82
CA VAL A 421 9.44 28.37 -23.21
C VAL A 421 8.58 29.23 -24.14
N VAL A 422 8.41 30.52 -23.83
CA VAL A 422 7.66 31.46 -24.66
C VAL A 422 8.26 31.53 -26.07
N VAL A 423 9.59 31.72 -26.17
CA VAL A 423 10.31 31.80 -27.45
C VAL A 423 10.21 30.47 -28.20
N MET A 424 10.42 29.33 -27.54
CA MET A 424 10.31 28.01 -28.18
C MET A 424 8.90 27.77 -28.73
N ARG A 425 7.86 28.11 -27.97
CA ARG A 425 6.47 27.92 -28.38
C ARG A 425 6.09 28.83 -29.55
N CYS A 426 6.55 30.08 -29.51
CA CYS A 426 6.44 31.02 -30.62
C CYS A 426 7.13 30.51 -31.91
N ARG A 427 8.34 29.93 -31.79
CA ARG A 427 9.05 29.31 -32.93
C ARG A 427 8.29 28.12 -33.51
N TYR A 428 7.74 27.27 -32.65
CA TYR A 428 6.93 26.12 -33.05
C TYR A 428 5.70 26.57 -33.88
N LEU A 429 5.01 27.62 -33.42
CA LEU A 429 3.87 28.19 -34.15
C LEU A 429 4.26 28.76 -35.52
N ARG A 430 5.41 29.44 -35.62
CA ARG A 430 5.90 29.99 -36.89
C ARG A 430 6.15 28.91 -37.95
N HIS A 431 6.54 27.70 -37.52
CA HIS A 431 6.80 26.57 -38.40
C HIS A 431 5.51 25.88 -38.90
N ARG A 432 4.48 25.77 -38.07
CA ARG A 432 3.16 25.27 -38.50
C ARG A 432 2.34 26.42 -39.10
N ARG A 433 2.41 26.60 -40.42
CA ARG A 433 1.65 27.57 -41.27
C ARG A 433 0.11 27.58 -41.11
N GLN A 434 -0.46 27.03 -40.04
CA GLN A 434 -1.90 26.79 -39.85
C GLN A 434 -2.65 27.87 -39.06
N TYR A 435 -2.01 28.93 -38.57
CA TYR A 435 -2.72 29.97 -37.81
C TYR A 435 -2.77 31.29 -38.58
N ARG A 436 -3.76 31.42 -39.48
CA ARG A 436 -4.16 32.71 -40.11
C ARG A 436 -4.85 33.66 -39.12
N LEU A 437 -5.12 33.22 -37.88
CA LEU A 437 -5.93 33.95 -36.88
C LEU A 437 -5.13 34.85 -35.92
N PHE A 438 -3.80 34.72 -35.82
CA PHE A 438 -2.98 35.65 -35.02
C PHE A 438 -2.38 36.72 -35.92
N ARG A 439 -2.65 38.01 -35.61
CA ARG A 439 -2.17 39.20 -36.35
C ARG A 439 -0.64 39.22 -36.59
N SER A 440 0.14 38.49 -35.80
CA SER A 440 1.50 38.03 -36.10
C SER A 440 1.99 37.20 -34.91
N PRO A 441 2.63 36.04 -35.10
CA PRO A 441 3.31 35.32 -34.01
C PRO A 441 4.26 36.23 -33.22
N VAL A 442 4.88 37.22 -33.90
CA VAL A 442 5.77 38.20 -33.27
C VAL A 442 5.01 39.15 -32.33
N GLY A 443 3.77 39.52 -32.68
CA GLY A 443 2.92 40.36 -31.86
C GLY A 443 2.54 39.68 -30.54
N PHE A 444 2.16 38.41 -30.59
CA PHE A 444 1.81 37.63 -29.39
C PHE A 444 3.01 37.45 -28.46
N CYS A 445 4.20 37.08 -28.96
CA CYS A 445 5.38 36.97 -28.09
C CYS A 445 5.77 38.33 -27.50
N SER A 446 5.63 39.41 -28.28
CA SER A 446 5.88 40.77 -27.81
C SER A 446 4.91 41.17 -26.70
N GLU A 447 3.64 40.78 -26.78
CA GLU A 447 2.65 41.02 -25.73
C GLU A 447 2.99 40.25 -24.44
N VAL A 448 3.33 38.96 -24.55
CA VAL A 448 3.73 38.14 -23.39
C VAL A 448 4.97 38.71 -22.72
N ILE A 449 5.99 39.08 -23.51
CA ILE A 449 7.23 39.66 -23.01
C ILE A 449 6.95 41.03 -22.36
N ARG A 450 6.17 41.92 -23.01
CA ARG A 450 5.79 43.22 -22.44
C ARG A 450 5.04 43.07 -21.12
N PHE A 451 4.11 42.11 -21.03
CA PHE A 451 3.40 41.82 -19.79
C PHE A 451 4.33 41.28 -18.70
N MET A 452 5.25 40.37 -19.01
CA MET A 452 6.28 39.95 -18.04
C MET A 452 7.12 41.14 -17.56
N HIS A 453 7.50 42.05 -18.47
CA HIS A 453 8.26 43.24 -18.09
C HIS A 453 7.47 44.21 -17.20
N SER A 454 6.16 44.37 -17.42
CA SER A 454 5.32 45.22 -16.57
C SER A 454 5.15 44.66 -15.17
N GLN A 455 5.23 43.34 -15.00
CA GLN A 455 5.06 42.68 -13.71
C GLN A 455 6.33 42.65 -12.84
N TRP A 456 7.54 42.59 -13.43
CA TRP A 456 8.81 42.41 -12.72
C TRP A 456 9.81 43.59 -12.81
N SER A 457 9.34 44.80 -13.15
CA SER A 457 10.12 46.06 -13.11
C SER A 457 11.57 45.99 -13.67
N LEU A 458 11.77 45.21 -14.73
CA LEU A 458 13.10 44.98 -15.33
C LEU A 458 13.65 46.26 -15.98
N SER A 459 14.95 46.56 -15.78
CA SER A 459 15.60 47.80 -16.27
C SER A 459 15.55 47.98 -17.79
N ASP A 460 15.49 49.24 -18.27
CA ASP A 460 15.40 49.60 -19.71
C ASP A 460 16.60 49.11 -20.54
N SER A 461 17.79 49.05 -19.93
CA SER A 461 19.00 48.45 -20.53
C SER A 461 18.79 46.97 -20.86
N TYR A 462 18.21 46.22 -19.92
CA TYR A 462 17.86 44.81 -20.09
C TYR A 462 16.72 44.63 -21.11
N LYS A 463 15.76 45.56 -21.18
CA LYS A 463 14.68 45.57 -22.21
C LYS A 463 15.27 45.64 -23.63
N LYS A 464 16.20 46.57 -23.87
CA LYS A 464 16.83 46.78 -25.20
C LYS A 464 17.73 45.59 -25.58
N GLN A 465 18.53 45.08 -24.66
CA GLN A 465 19.45 43.96 -24.92
C GLN A 465 18.68 42.66 -25.23
N GLN A 466 17.58 42.38 -24.52
CA GLN A 466 16.80 41.16 -24.70
C GLN A 466 15.87 41.20 -25.93
N MET A 467 15.26 42.35 -26.25
CA MET A 467 14.56 42.53 -27.54
C MET A 467 15.54 42.36 -28.71
N ALA A 468 16.76 42.89 -28.59
CA ALA A 468 17.79 42.73 -29.61
C ALA A 468 18.20 41.25 -29.77
N VAL A 469 18.33 40.47 -28.70
CA VAL A 469 18.64 39.02 -28.77
C VAL A 469 17.47 38.23 -29.39
N ALA A 470 16.23 38.50 -28.98
CA ALA A 470 15.05 37.84 -29.54
C ALA A 470 14.91 38.15 -31.04
N LEU A 471 15.04 39.41 -31.44
CA LEU A 471 14.98 39.86 -32.83
C LEU A 471 16.17 39.38 -33.67
N ARG A 472 17.40 39.37 -33.14
CA ARG A 472 18.60 38.83 -33.82
C ARG A 472 18.49 37.32 -34.04
N SER A 473 17.94 36.57 -33.09
CA SER A 473 17.67 35.13 -33.25
C SER A 473 16.58 34.85 -34.29
N LEU A 474 15.63 35.77 -34.48
CA LEU A 474 14.60 35.69 -35.50
C LEU A 474 15.08 36.16 -36.89
N ALA A 475 16.10 37.03 -36.95
CA ALA A 475 16.68 37.59 -38.17
C ALA A 475 17.76 36.70 -38.81
N THR A 476 18.62 36.07 -38.00
CA THR A 476 19.64 35.11 -38.46
C THR A 476 19.03 33.93 -39.24
N GLN A 477 17.81 33.53 -38.89
CA GLN A 477 17.06 32.49 -39.60
C GLN A 477 16.48 32.96 -40.96
N LYS A 478 16.28 34.27 -41.16
CA LYS A 478 15.85 34.87 -42.43
C LYS A 478 17.00 34.89 -43.45
N LYS A 479 18.26 35.05 -42.99
CA LYS A 479 19.47 34.91 -43.82
C LYS A 479 19.70 33.46 -44.30
N ARG A 480 19.54 32.45 -43.42
CA ARG A 480 19.64 31.02 -43.80
C ARG A 480 18.59 30.55 -44.81
N ARG A 481 17.49 31.29 -45.00
CA ARG A 481 16.46 31.01 -46.03
C ARG A 481 16.80 31.55 -47.42
N LYS A 482 17.70 32.53 -47.54
CA LYS A 482 18.11 33.08 -48.83
C LYS A 482 19.27 32.29 -49.48
N SER A 483 19.89 31.37 -48.74
CA SER A 483 21.09 30.62 -49.17
C SER A 483 20.83 29.15 -49.51
N PHE A 484 19.58 28.73 -49.73
CA PHE A 484 19.27 27.39 -50.25
C PHE A 484 18.82 27.51 -51.72
N PRO A 485 19.58 26.99 -52.69
CA PRO A 485 19.14 26.97 -54.08
C PRO A 485 17.92 26.05 -54.21
N ARG A 486 16.93 26.48 -55.02
CA ARG A 486 15.78 25.65 -55.41
C ARG A 486 16.32 24.39 -56.10
N ARG A 487 16.26 23.24 -55.42
CA ARG A 487 16.34 21.94 -56.10
C ARG A 487 15.05 21.74 -56.87
N GLU A 488 15.13 21.81 -58.19
CA GLU A 488 14.13 21.23 -59.09
C GLU A 488 14.11 19.72 -58.82
N GLY A 489 12.96 19.21 -58.37
CA GLY A 489 12.75 17.78 -58.16
C GLY A 489 12.43 17.08 -59.49
N PRO A 490 12.87 15.83 -59.69
CA PRO A 490 12.68 15.12 -60.95
C PRO A 490 11.21 14.80 -61.20
N ARG A 491 10.78 14.97 -62.46
CA ARG A 491 9.46 14.55 -62.97
C ARG A 491 9.39 13.02 -62.97
N ILE A 492 8.42 12.45 -62.24
CA ILE A 492 8.10 11.02 -62.26
C ILE A 492 7.09 10.77 -63.41
N PRO A 493 7.31 9.77 -64.29
CA PRO A 493 6.38 9.48 -65.39
C PRO A 493 5.13 8.73 -64.88
N ARG A 494 3.97 9.08 -65.43
CA ARG A 494 2.70 8.37 -65.23
C ARG A 494 2.71 7.03 -65.98
N MET A 495 2.70 5.91 -65.25
CA MET A 495 2.44 4.59 -65.81
C MET A 495 0.92 4.39 -65.99
N LYS A 496 0.53 4.02 -67.22
CA LYS A 496 -0.81 3.58 -67.61
C LYS A 496 -1.03 2.14 -67.14
N LEU A 497 -2.13 1.88 -66.44
CA LEU A 497 -2.64 0.53 -66.22
C LEU A 497 -3.58 0.17 -67.39
N ARG A 498 -3.14 -0.76 -68.24
CA ARG A 498 -4.01 -1.62 -69.06
C ARG A 498 -4.35 -2.86 -68.24
N GLY A 499 -5.58 -3.34 -68.36
CA GLY A 499 -6.18 -4.36 -67.49
C GLY A 499 -6.07 -5.81 -67.97
N GLN A 500 -7.06 -6.59 -67.51
CA GLN A 500 -7.33 -8.02 -67.67
C GLN A 500 -6.49 -8.90 -66.72
N GLN A 501 -7.08 -9.84 -65.97
CA GLN A 501 -8.27 -10.66 -66.22
C GLN A 501 -9.36 -10.54 -65.16
#